data_AF-A0A2D7VYJ6-F1
#
_entry.id   AF-A0A2D7VYJ6-F1
#
_cell.length_a   1.000
_cell.length_b   1.000
_cell.length_c   1.000
_cell.angle_alpha   90.00
_cell.angle_beta   90.00
_cell.angle_gamma   90.00
#
_symmetry.space_group_name_H-M   'P 1'
#
loop_
_entity.id
_entity.type
_entity.pdbx_description
1 polymer ?
#
loop_
_entity_poly.entity_id
_entity_poly.type
_entity_poly.pdbx_seq_one_letter_code
_entity_poly.pdbx_strand_id
1 'polypeptide(L)'
;MPIGAIPATFEDFYPLSSSTALVVTGGKLWADASSKRRDYMHNKFVVKLSYTLNYNAVQLGQVEECVVSGTHLRLGNYFESKLCYSDNYRIYHGENSFLRDGEQPFLHESGLYYTFEGEIWKDAGVFIPRFDDFSEVCHPTISGEWIYFECLSGSAPEGWQVWREHLTTKHRMPVIAHGANPYVYEGHLYFSAWDDAVRLLKTHRIKVSEESSIL
;
A
#
# COMPACT_ATOMS: atom_id res chain seq x y z
N MET A 1 19.35 -5.47 18.68
CA MET A 1 19.95 -4.12 18.77
C MET A 1 18.84 -3.15 19.09
N PRO A 2 19.02 -2.16 19.99
CA PRO A 2 18.04 -1.11 20.13
C PRO A 2 17.90 -0.44 18.77
N ILE A 3 16.71 -0.54 18.18
CA ILE A 3 16.41 0.04 16.89
C ILE A 3 16.46 1.56 17.12
N GLY A 4 17.58 2.19 16.75
CA GLY A 4 17.70 3.64 16.75
C GLY A 4 16.52 4.25 16.00
N ALA A 5 16.10 5.47 16.36
CA ALA A 5 14.90 6.12 15.83
C ALA A 5 14.80 5.97 14.30
N ILE A 6 13.97 5.02 13.83
CA ILE A 6 13.71 4.86 12.41
C ILE A 6 12.92 6.10 11.97
N PRO A 7 13.36 6.82 10.93
CA PRO A 7 12.64 7.99 10.45
C PRO A 7 11.19 7.65 10.13
N ALA A 8 10.24 8.30 10.80
CA ALA A 8 8.82 7.96 10.78
C ALA A 8 8.08 8.43 9.51
N THR A 9 8.75 8.40 8.36
CA THR A 9 8.07 8.49 7.06
C THR A 9 7.82 7.09 6.56
N PHE A 10 6.55 6.78 6.30
CA PHE A 10 6.11 5.48 5.84
C PHE A 10 5.17 5.66 4.64
N GLU A 11 5.21 4.68 3.74
CA GLU A 11 4.43 4.71 2.50
C GLU A 11 3.19 3.82 2.62
N ASP A 12 3.42 2.56 2.97
CA ASP A 12 2.39 1.52 3.02
C ASP A 12 2.00 1.20 4.48
N PHE A 13 0.73 0.86 4.71
CA PHE A 13 0.17 0.51 6.02
C PHE A 13 -0.68 -0.77 5.95
N TYR A 14 -0.33 -1.78 6.73
CA TYR A 14 -1.00 -3.09 6.79
C TYR A 14 -1.43 -3.41 8.23
N PRO A 15 -2.70 -3.20 8.62
CA PRO A 15 -3.21 -3.57 9.94
C PRO A 15 -3.14 -5.09 10.17
N LEU A 16 -2.64 -5.49 11.34
CA LEU A 16 -2.57 -6.88 11.80
C LEU A 16 -3.62 -7.22 12.86
N SER A 17 -3.97 -6.22 13.66
CA SER A 17 -4.95 -6.30 14.73
C SER A 17 -5.48 -4.90 15.03
N SER A 18 -6.33 -4.76 16.05
CA SER A 18 -6.86 -3.46 16.49
C SER A 18 -5.79 -2.45 16.91
N SER A 19 -4.56 -2.87 17.24
CA SER A 19 -3.52 -2.02 17.82
C SER A 19 -2.13 -2.20 17.23
N THR A 20 -1.97 -3.04 16.20
CA THR A 20 -0.65 -3.37 15.63
C THR A 20 -0.73 -3.45 14.12
N ALA A 21 0.30 -2.94 13.43
CA ALA A 21 0.39 -2.91 11.97
C ALA A 21 1.81 -3.17 11.49
N LEU A 22 1.94 -3.59 10.23
CA LEU A 22 3.19 -3.42 9.47
C LEU A 22 3.14 -2.08 8.74
N VAL A 23 4.29 -1.43 8.67
CA VAL A 23 4.50 -0.28 7.79
C VAL A 23 5.82 -0.44 7.04
N VAL A 24 5.87 0.10 5.84
CA VAL A 24 7.11 0.26 5.10
C VAL A 24 7.66 1.65 5.33
N THR A 25 8.93 1.73 5.73
CA THR A 25 9.59 2.97 6.13
C THR A 25 10.99 3.09 5.54
N GLY A 26 11.45 4.33 5.36
CA GLY A 26 12.68 4.68 4.68
C GLY A 26 13.09 6.14 4.92
N GLY A 27 14.13 6.58 4.21
CA GLY A 27 14.65 7.96 4.32
C GLY A 27 13.63 9.03 3.93
N LYS A 28 13.90 10.28 4.35
CA LYS A 28 13.01 11.45 4.25
C LYS A 28 12.21 11.52 2.95
N LEU A 29 10.88 11.55 3.10
CA LEU A 29 9.92 12.08 2.13
C LEU A 29 10.38 13.48 1.67
N TRP A 30 10.51 13.64 0.35
CA TRP A 30 10.77 14.83 -0.46
C TRP A 30 12.24 15.09 -0.79
N ALA A 31 12.62 14.65 -1.99
CA ALA A 31 13.73 15.21 -2.74
C ALA A 31 13.48 16.70 -2.97
N ASP A 32 14.47 17.52 -2.65
CA ASP A 32 14.56 18.89 -3.09
C ASP A 32 14.39 18.93 -4.63
N ALA A 33 13.38 19.67 -5.09
CA ALA A 33 13.04 19.84 -6.51
C ALA A 33 14.20 20.39 -7.37
N SER A 34 15.28 20.86 -6.74
CA SER A 34 16.50 21.33 -7.41
C SER A 34 17.53 20.24 -7.71
N SER A 35 17.42 19.05 -7.12
CA SER A 35 18.40 17.98 -7.31
C SER A 35 18.11 17.17 -8.57
N LYS A 36 18.95 17.33 -9.61
CA LYS A 36 18.91 16.53 -10.86
C LYS A 36 19.27 15.05 -10.66
N ARG A 37 19.43 14.59 -9.42
CA ARG A 37 19.58 13.18 -9.08
C ARG A 37 18.27 12.70 -8.50
N ARG A 38 17.57 11.84 -9.26
CA ARG A 38 16.49 11.01 -8.72
C ARG A 38 17.10 9.95 -7.81
N ASP A 39 17.64 10.36 -6.67
CA ASP A 39 17.96 9.42 -5.60
C ASP A 39 16.59 9.07 -5.00
N TYR A 40 15.91 8.09 -5.60
CA TYR A 40 14.62 7.62 -5.15
C TYR A 40 14.73 7.28 -3.67
N MET A 41 13.81 7.81 -2.88
CA MET A 41 13.75 7.56 -1.45
C MET A 41 13.49 6.07 -1.27
N HIS A 42 14.49 5.36 -0.78
CA HIS A 42 14.42 3.93 -0.70
C HIS A 42 13.75 3.53 0.61
N ASN A 43 12.55 3.00 0.52
CA ASN A 43 11.93 2.19 1.57
C ASN A 43 12.87 1.04 1.91
N LYS A 44 13.38 1.02 3.14
CA LYS A 44 14.46 0.12 3.56
C LYS A 44 14.02 -0.89 4.59
N PHE A 45 12.93 -0.62 5.30
CA PHE A 45 12.47 -1.48 6.37
C PHE A 45 10.98 -1.74 6.25
N VAL A 46 10.58 -3.00 6.42
CA VAL A 46 9.23 -3.34 6.87
C VAL A 46 9.32 -3.50 8.38
N VAL A 47 8.58 -2.68 9.11
CA VAL A 47 8.57 -2.71 10.57
C VAL A 47 7.18 -3.01 11.08
N LYS A 48 7.11 -3.74 12.19
CA LYS A 48 5.89 -3.90 12.97
C LYS A 48 5.88 -2.87 14.10
N LEU A 49 4.74 -2.22 14.30
CA LEU A 49 4.57 -1.21 15.33
C LEU A 49 3.18 -1.26 15.93
N SER A 50 3.05 -0.64 17.10
CA SER A 50 1.76 -0.32 17.69
C SER A 50 1.14 0.91 17.03
N TYR A 51 -0.18 1.03 17.02
CA TYR A 51 -0.87 2.24 16.57
C TYR A 51 -2.16 2.47 17.38
N THR A 52 -2.66 3.71 17.34
CA THR A 52 -3.96 4.11 17.89
C THR A 52 -4.81 4.79 16.82
N LEU A 53 -6.10 4.94 17.12
CA LEU A 53 -7.07 5.53 16.23
C LEU A 53 -7.57 6.84 16.81
N ASN A 54 -7.45 7.91 16.04
CA ASN A 54 -7.92 9.24 16.39
C ASN A 54 -9.00 9.66 15.39
N TYR A 55 -10.27 9.55 15.79
CA TYR A 55 -11.43 9.66 14.90
C TYR A 55 -11.30 8.71 13.68
N ASN A 56 -10.89 9.26 12.53
CA ASN A 56 -10.71 8.60 11.25
C ASN A 56 -9.24 8.52 10.82
N ALA A 57 -8.28 8.93 11.66
CA ALA A 57 -6.86 8.87 11.35
C ALA A 57 -6.15 7.83 12.23
N VAL A 58 -5.13 7.19 11.66
CA VAL A 58 -4.22 6.30 12.39
C VAL A 58 -3.07 7.13 12.94
N GLN A 59 -2.80 7.00 14.24
CA GLN A 59 -1.63 7.55 14.89
C GLN A 59 -0.65 6.40 15.18
N LEU A 60 0.50 6.41 14.51
CA LEU A 60 1.53 5.40 14.73
C LEU A 60 2.19 5.57 16.11
N GLY A 61 2.45 4.46 16.75
CA GLY A 61 3.11 4.34 18.04
C GLY A 61 4.55 3.87 17.92
N GLN A 62 4.96 3.03 18.86
CA GLN A 62 6.34 2.56 18.97
C GLN A 62 6.60 1.38 18.02
N VAL A 63 7.77 1.40 17.36
CA VAL A 63 8.31 0.26 16.61
C VAL A 63 8.61 -0.89 17.57
N GLU A 64 8.01 -2.05 17.29
CA GLU A 64 8.19 -3.28 18.05
C GLU A 64 9.36 -4.10 17.48
N GLU A 65 9.39 -4.28 16.16
CA GLU A 65 10.39 -5.09 15.47
C GLU A 65 10.60 -4.64 14.02
N CYS A 66 11.80 -4.89 13.51
CA CYS A 66 12.09 -4.84 12.07
C CYS A 66 11.89 -6.25 11.50
N VAL A 67 10.97 -6.41 10.56
CA VAL A 67 10.60 -7.71 9.98
C VAL A 67 11.48 -8.03 8.77
N VAL A 68 11.69 -7.03 7.89
CA VAL A 68 12.51 -7.16 6.69
C VAL A 68 13.34 -5.90 6.51
N SER A 69 14.59 -6.06 6.04
CA SER A 69 15.43 -4.97 5.56
C SER A 69 15.80 -5.20 4.10
N GLY A 70 15.81 -4.12 3.30
CA GLY A 70 16.06 -4.20 1.86
C GLY A 70 16.48 -2.88 1.25
N THR A 71 16.33 -2.77 -0.07
CA THR A 71 16.79 -1.64 -0.86
C THR A 71 15.67 -0.84 -1.50
N HIS A 72 14.57 -1.48 -1.86
CA HIS A 72 13.38 -0.80 -2.35
C HIS A 72 12.18 -1.66 -1.98
N LEU A 73 11.82 -1.60 -0.70
CA LEU A 73 10.74 -2.40 -0.16
C LEU A 73 9.38 -1.81 -0.53
N ARG A 74 8.45 -2.67 -0.95
CA ARG A 74 7.01 -2.40 -0.95
C ARG A 74 6.31 -3.43 -0.09
N LEU A 75 5.33 -2.97 0.67
CA LEU A 75 4.55 -3.84 1.54
C LEU A 75 3.56 -4.61 0.69
N GLY A 76 3.41 -5.90 1.00
CA GLY A 76 2.29 -6.69 0.55
C GLY A 76 1.36 -7.03 1.70
N ASN A 77 1.07 -8.32 1.85
CA ASN A 77 0.23 -8.83 2.93
C ASN A 77 0.86 -10.01 3.66
N TYR A 78 0.29 -10.38 4.80
CA TYR A 78 0.50 -11.71 5.36
C TYR A 78 -0.41 -12.71 4.65
N PHE A 79 0.17 -13.81 4.18
CA PHE A 79 -0.55 -14.96 3.64
C PHE A 79 0.06 -16.24 4.21
N GLU A 80 -0.75 -17.12 4.78
CA GLU A 80 -0.29 -18.35 5.46
C GLU A 80 0.84 -18.09 6.48
N SER A 81 0.66 -17.04 7.31
CA SER A 81 1.63 -16.63 8.35
C SER A 81 3.00 -16.19 7.83
N LYS A 82 3.17 -15.98 6.53
CA LYS A 82 4.39 -15.43 5.93
C LYS A 82 4.12 -14.08 5.27
N LEU A 83 5.08 -13.17 5.42
CA LEU A 83 5.00 -11.86 4.80
C LEU A 83 5.24 -11.98 3.29
N CYS A 84 4.31 -11.47 2.50
CA CYS A 84 4.48 -11.16 1.09
C CYS A 84 4.95 -9.71 0.98
N TYR A 85 6.03 -9.48 0.23
CA TYR A 85 6.62 -8.16 0.03
C TYR A 85 7.41 -8.15 -1.27
N SER A 86 7.76 -6.97 -1.79
CA SER A 86 8.75 -6.87 -2.85
C SER A 86 9.98 -6.09 -2.40
N ASP A 87 11.16 -6.49 -2.86
CA ASP A 87 12.41 -5.71 -2.75
C ASP A 87 13.01 -5.54 -4.14
N ASN A 88 13.19 -4.30 -4.58
CA ASN A 88 13.77 -3.96 -5.87
C ASN A 88 13.07 -4.69 -7.04
N TYR A 89 11.74 -4.54 -7.09
CA TYR A 89 10.86 -5.13 -8.10
C TYR A 89 10.88 -6.67 -8.14
N ARG A 90 11.23 -7.33 -7.04
CA ARG A 90 11.18 -8.78 -6.90
C ARG A 90 10.29 -9.15 -5.74
N ILE A 91 9.28 -9.97 -5.99
CA ILE A 91 8.27 -10.40 -5.03
C ILE A 91 8.76 -11.64 -4.29
N TYR A 92 8.56 -11.65 -2.97
CA TYR A 92 8.93 -12.72 -2.06
C TYR A 92 7.74 -13.11 -1.17
N HIS A 93 7.68 -14.38 -0.76
CA HIS A 93 6.74 -14.88 0.25
C HIS A 93 7.46 -15.62 1.39
N GLY A 94 7.65 -14.93 2.51
CA GLY A 94 8.57 -15.34 3.56
C GLY A 94 10.03 -15.11 3.17
N GLU A 95 10.96 -15.62 4.00
CA GLU A 95 12.38 -15.41 3.78
C GLU A 95 12.87 -16.10 2.51
N ASN A 96 13.27 -15.32 1.51
CA ASN A 96 13.96 -15.74 0.28
C ASN A 96 13.17 -16.63 -0.70
N SER A 97 11.85 -16.76 -0.56
CA SER A 97 11.03 -17.49 -1.56
C SER A 97 10.60 -16.53 -2.67
N PHE A 98 11.47 -16.33 -3.66
CA PHE A 98 11.17 -15.51 -4.83
C PHE A 98 10.00 -16.10 -5.63
N LEU A 99 9.02 -15.26 -5.95
CA LEU A 99 7.85 -15.65 -6.73
C LEU A 99 7.92 -15.12 -8.16
N ARG A 100 8.21 -13.81 -8.33
CA ARG A 100 8.17 -13.12 -9.63
C ARG A 100 8.75 -11.72 -9.54
N ASP A 101 8.98 -11.11 -10.70
CA ASP A 101 9.23 -9.67 -10.81
C ASP A 101 7.91 -8.88 -10.73
N GLY A 102 7.94 -7.71 -10.11
CA GLY A 102 6.79 -6.87 -9.82
C GLY A 102 6.91 -6.19 -8.45
N GLU A 103 5.90 -5.39 -8.11
CA GLU A 103 5.87 -4.62 -6.86
C GLU A 103 4.49 -4.66 -6.19
N GLN A 104 4.42 -4.18 -4.94
CA GLN A 104 3.20 -4.10 -4.13
C GLN A 104 2.35 -5.41 -4.18
N PRO A 105 2.94 -6.56 -3.80
CA PRO A 105 2.29 -7.84 -4.02
C PRO A 105 1.16 -8.10 -3.03
N PHE A 106 0.09 -8.74 -3.47
CA PHE A 106 -0.98 -9.22 -2.62
C PHE A 106 -1.28 -10.68 -2.94
N LEU A 107 -0.94 -11.57 -2.00
CA LEU A 107 -1.16 -13.00 -2.15
C LEU A 107 -2.54 -13.37 -1.58
N HIS A 108 -3.33 -14.06 -2.38
CA HIS A 108 -4.70 -14.49 -2.07
C HIS A 108 -4.87 -15.96 -2.45
N GLU A 109 -5.90 -16.64 -1.92
CA GLU A 109 -6.19 -18.04 -2.28
C GLU A 109 -6.41 -18.26 -3.79
N SER A 110 -6.83 -17.21 -4.50
CA SER A 110 -7.05 -17.25 -5.94
C SER A 110 -5.78 -17.02 -6.77
N GLY A 111 -4.67 -16.56 -6.17
CA GLY A 111 -3.42 -16.28 -6.87
C GLY A 111 -2.65 -15.06 -6.32
N LEU A 112 -1.54 -14.74 -6.98
CA LEU A 112 -0.72 -13.56 -6.67
C LEU A 112 -1.19 -12.38 -7.51
N TYR A 113 -1.60 -11.31 -6.84
CA TYR A 113 -1.87 -10.02 -7.45
C TYR A 113 -0.65 -9.12 -7.23
N TYR A 114 -0.28 -8.31 -8.22
CA TYR A 114 0.88 -7.43 -8.11
C TYR A 114 0.83 -6.31 -9.13
N THR A 115 1.60 -5.26 -8.89
CA THR A 115 1.78 -4.17 -9.84
C THR A 115 2.95 -4.49 -10.78
N PHE A 116 2.74 -4.29 -12.08
CA PHE A 116 3.81 -4.35 -13.08
C PHE A 116 3.46 -3.39 -14.23
N GLU A 117 4.40 -2.50 -14.57
CA GLU A 117 4.25 -1.48 -15.62
C GLU A 117 3.03 -0.55 -15.44
N GLY A 118 2.64 -0.27 -14.18
CA GLY A 118 1.50 0.59 -13.87
C GLY A 118 0.14 -0.09 -14.08
N GLU A 119 0.11 -1.42 -14.10
CA GLU A 119 -1.10 -2.23 -14.19
C GLU A 119 -1.15 -3.25 -13.04
N ILE A 120 -2.34 -3.76 -12.73
CA ILE A 120 -2.49 -4.89 -11.80
C ILE A 120 -2.49 -6.18 -12.59
N TRP A 121 -1.53 -7.03 -12.29
CA TRP A 121 -1.38 -8.37 -12.82
C TRP A 121 -1.89 -9.40 -11.82
N LYS A 122 -2.40 -10.51 -12.35
CA LYS A 122 -2.69 -11.72 -11.58
C LYS A 122 -1.90 -12.88 -12.18
N ASP A 123 -1.04 -13.46 -11.36
CA ASP A 123 -0.12 -14.55 -11.68
C ASP A 123 0.83 -14.21 -12.85
N ALA A 124 0.36 -14.24 -14.10
CA ALA A 124 1.16 -13.98 -15.30
C ALA A 124 0.42 -13.17 -16.39
N GLY A 125 -0.76 -12.61 -16.08
CA GLY A 125 -1.53 -11.83 -17.03
C GLY A 125 -2.10 -10.56 -16.40
N VAL A 126 -2.33 -9.55 -17.22
CA VAL A 126 -3.01 -8.32 -16.82
C VAL A 126 -4.40 -8.66 -16.30
N PHE A 127 -4.70 -8.23 -15.07
CA PHE A 127 -5.98 -8.43 -14.42
C PHE A 127 -6.84 -7.17 -14.46
N ILE A 128 -6.25 -6.02 -14.11
CA ILE A 128 -6.85 -4.71 -14.32
C ILE A 128 -5.84 -3.88 -15.13
N PRO A 129 -6.14 -3.56 -16.39
CA PRO A 129 -5.26 -2.74 -17.20
C PRO A 129 -5.25 -1.31 -16.69
N ARG A 130 -4.21 -0.57 -17.07
CA ARG A 130 -4.21 0.88 -16.89
C ARG A 130 -5.34 1.53 -17.71
N PHE A 131 -5.91 2.61 -17.19
CA PHE A 131 -6.94 3.40 -17.88
C PHE A 131 -6.32 4.63 -18.54
N ASP A 132 -6.92 5.12 -19.63
CA ASP A 132 -6.33 6.20 -20.44
C ASP A 132 -6.04 7.50 -19.66
N ASP A 133 -6.87 7.83 -18.67
CA ASP A 133 -6.73 9.04 -17.85
C ASP A 133 -5.77 8.87 -16.64
N PHE A 134 -5.18 7.69 -16.47
CA PHE A 134 -4.37 7.34 -15.30
C PHE A 134 -2.98 6.86 -15.74
N SER A 135 -1.94 7.34 -15.06
CA SER A 135 -0.56 6.95 -15.32
C SER A 135 -0.22 5.58 -14.73
N GLU A 136 -0.92 5.22 -13.64
CA GLU A 136 -0.75 3.97 -12.90
C GLU A 136 -2.08 3.47 -12.34
N VAL A 137 -2.26 2.15 -12.35
CA VAL A 137 -3.30 1.39 -11.64
C VAL A 137 -2.59 0.28 -10.88
N CYS A 138 -2.58 0.34 -9.55
CA CYS A 138 -1.63 -0.42 -8.74
C CYS A 138 -2.13 -0.70 -7.31
N HIS A 139 -1.26 -1.28 -6.48
CA HIS A 139 -1.47 -1.62 -5.07
C HIS A 139 -2.76 -2.42 -4.80
N PRO A 140 -2.89 -3.63 -5.36
CA PRO A 140 -4.07 -4.45 -5.15
C PRO A 140 -4.19 -4.89 -3.68
N THR A 141 -5.40 -4.87 -3.14
CA THR A 141 -5.77 -5.55 -1.90
C THR A 141 -7.15 -6.17 -2.04
N ILE A 142 -7.37 -7.36 -1.49
CA ILE A 142 -8.65 -8.08 -1.62
C ILE A 142 -9.30 -8.22 -0.26
N SER A 143 -10.62 -7.98 -0.22
CA SER A 143 -11.45 -8.26 0.94
C SER A 143 -12.85 -8.68 0.49
N GLY A 144 -13.23 -9.91 0.85
CA GLY A 144 -14.45 -10.53 0.35
C GLY A 144 -14.43 -10.66 -1.18
N GLU A 145 -15.50 -10.21 -1.83
CA GLU A 145 -15.65 -10.29 -3.29
C GLU A 145 -15.05 -9.09 -4.05
N TRP A 146 -14.35 -8.19 -3.34
CA TRP A 146 -13.87 -6.93 -3.88
C TRP A 146 -12.34 -6.88 -3.89
N ILE A 147 -11.79 -6.37 -5.00
CA ILE A 147 -10.43 -5.86 -5.06
C ILE A 147 -10.46 -4.34 -4.92
N TYR A 148 -9.63 -3.81 -4.04
CA TYR A 148 -9.37 -2.39 -3.87
C TYR A 148 -8.00 -2.10 -4.45
N PHE A 149 -7.84 -0.92 -5.05
CA PHE A 149 -6.62 -0.54 -5.72
C PHE A 149 -6.54 0.98 -5.84
N GLU A 150 -5.36 1.48 -6.14
CA GLU A 150 -5.13 2.91 -6.37
C GLU A 150 -4.97 3.21 -7.86
N CYS A 151 -5.38 4.41 -8.25
CA CYS A 151 -5.18 4.97 -9.59
C CYS A 151 -4.53 6.35 -9.45
N LEU A 152 -3.46 6.62 -10.19
CA LEU A 152 -2.79 7.92 -10.19
C LEU A 152 -3.17 8.73 -11.42
N SER A 153 -3.78 9.89 -11.19
CA SER A 153 -3.95 10.92 -12.22
C SER A 153 -2.82 11.95 -12.13
N GLY A 154 -2.09 12.17 -13.24
CA GLY A 154 -0.93 13.07 -13.23
C GLY A 154 0.28 12.50 -12.49
N SER A 155 1.02 13.36 -11.78
CA SER A 155 2.26 13.00 -11.07
C SER A 155 2.33 13.51 -9.63
N ALA A 156 1.27 14.15 -9.15
CA ALA A 156 1.23 14.78 -7.83
C ALA A 156 0.53 13.84 -6.81
N PRO A 157 0.92 13.83 -5.53
CA PRO A 157 0.30 12.97 -4.51
C PRO A 157 -1.23 13.13 -4.39
N GLU A 158 -1.75 14.30 -4.69
CA GLU A 158 -3.18 14.65 -4.68
C GLU A 158 -3.96 13.95 -5.80
N GLY A 159 -3.26 13.46 -6.83
CA GLY A 159 -3.85 12.76 -7.97
C GLY A 159 -4.20 11.30 -7.69
N TRP A 160 -3.80 10.75 -6.54
CA TRP A 160 -4.11 9.38 -6.14
C TRP A 160 -5.57 9.22 -5.72
N GLN A 161 -6.20 8.15 -6.19
CA GLN A 161 -7.57 7.79 -5.89
C GLN A 161 -7.65 6.31 -5.56
N VAL A 162 -8.39 5.95 -4.52
CA VAL A 162 -8.72 4.56 -4.22
C VAL A 162 -10.03 4.18 -4.91
N TRP A 163 -10.00 3.04 -5.59
CA TRP A 163 -11.10 2.45 -6.34
C TRP A 163 -11.38 1.04 -5.80
N ARG A 164 -12.54 0.49 -6.12
CA ARG A 164 -12.78 -0.95 -5.95
C ARG A 164 -13.53 -1.56 -7.13
N GLU A 165 -13.29 -2.84 -7.38
CA GLU A 165 -13.97 -3.63 -8.40
C GLU A 165 -14.41 -4.98 -7.82
N HIS A 166 -15.60 -5.42 -8.17
CA HIS A 166 -16.07 -6.74 -7.81
C HIS A 166 -15.35 -7.79 -8.67
N LEU A 167 -14.71 -8.76 -8.02
CA LEU A 167 -13.83 -9.74 -8.65
C LEU A 167 -14.52 -10.49 -9.80
N THR A 168 -15.76 -10.95 -9.58
CA THR A 168 -16.56 -11.74 -10.53
C THR A 168 -17.35 -10.89 -11.51
N THR A 169 -18.19 -9.96 -11.04
CA THR A 169 -19.14 -9.22 -11.90
C THR A 169 -18.47 -8.10 -12.69
N LYS A 170 -17.22 -7.75 -12.34
CA LYS A 170 -16.49 -6.60 -12.90
C LYS A 170 -17.21 -5.26 -12.68
N HIS A 171 -18.17 -5.22 -11.77
CA HIS A 171 -18.79 -3.98 -11.35
C HIS A 171 -17.76 -3.15 -10.58
N ARG A 172 -17.49 -1.94 -11.09
CA ARG A 172 -16.47 -1.04 -10.56
C ARG A 172 -17.10 0.16 -9.89
N MET A 173 -16.56 0.53 -8.73
CA MET A 173 -16.91 1.74 -8.00
C MET A 173 -15.70 2.68 -8.00
N PRO A 174 -15.74 3.73 -8.84
CA PRO A 174 -14.65 4.68 -8.93
C PRO A 174 -14.60 5.58 -7.68
N VAL A 175 -13.39 5.99 -7.31
CA VAL A 175 -13.11 7.03 -6.30
C VAL A 175 -13.92 6.86 -5.00
N ILE A 176 -13.63 5.79 -4.25
CA ILE A 176 -14.22 5.60 -2.91
C ILE A 176 -13.47 6.40 -1.83
N ALA A 177 -12.26 6.87 -2.14
CA ALA A 177 -11.47 7.80 -1.34
C ALA A 177 -10.40 8.48 -2.20
N HIS A 178 -10.01 9.70 -1.82
CA HIS A 178 -8.80 10.33 -2.35
C HIS A 178 -7.59 9.94 -1.49
N GLY A 179 -6.57 9.37 -2.12
CA GLY A 179 -5.40 8.80 -1.45
C GLY A 179 -4.90 7.52 -2.11
N ALA A 180 -3.93 6.91 -1.45
CA ALA A 180 -3.09 5.81 -1.92
C ALA A 180 -3.04 4.65 -0.90
N ASN A 181 -2.41 3.55 -1.28
CA ASN A 181 -2.06 2.38 -0.46
C ASN A 181 -3.27 1.81 0.31
N PRO A 182 -4.32 1.36 -0.40
CA PRO A 182 -5.52 0.85 0.23
C PRO A 182 -5.24 -0.46 0.97
N TYR A 183 -5.83 -0.59 2.16
CA TYR A 183 -5.87 -1.85 2.87
C TYR A 183 -7.19 -2.05 3.61
N VAL A 184 -7.81 -3.22 3.50
CA VAL A 184 -9.10 -3.48 4.18
C VAL A 184 -8.92 -4.46 5.33
N TYR A 185 -9.36 -4.06 6.51
CA TYR A 185 -9.33 -4.89 7.72
C TYR A 185 -10.56 -4.60 8.58
N GLU A 186 -11.23 -5.66 9.04
CA GLU A 186 -12.43 -5.59 9.88
C GLU A 186 -13.49 -4.58 9.39
N GLY A 187 -13.79 -4.62 8.09
CA GLY A 187 -14.82 -3.76 7.47
C GLY A 187 -14.43 -2.28 7.34
N HIS A 188 -13.15 -1.94 7.53
CA HIS A 188 -12.63 -0.59 7.35
C HIS A 188 -11.58 -0.58 6.25
N LEU A 189 -11.64 0.44 5.39
CA LEU A 189 -10.60 0.77 4.43
C LEU A 189 -9.65 1.74 5.09
N TYR A 190 -8.38 1.36 5.15
CA TYR A 190 -7.24 2.18 5.51
C TYR A 190 -6.56 2.67 4.23
N PHE A 191 -6.11 3.92 4.21
CA PHE A 191 -5.45 4.51 3.05
C PHE A 191 -4.60 5.71 3.47
N SER A 192 -3.58 6.05 2.69
CA SER A 192 -2.72 7.20 2.90
C SER A 192 -3.24 8.39 2.10
N ALA A 193 -3.60 9.48 2.77
CA ALA A 193 -4.00 10.73 2.13
C ALA A 193 -2.93 11.80 2.33
N TRP A 194 -2.76 12.65 1.31
CA TRP A 194 -1.88 13.81 1.39
C TRP A 194 -2.52 14.91 2.23
N ASP A 195 -1.79 15.41 3.24
CA ASP A 195 -2.20 16.55 4.04
C ASP A 195 -1.34 17.77 3.68
N ASP A 196 -1.94 18.69 2.93
CA ASP A 196 -1.30 19.92 2.47
C ASP A 196 -0.83 20.84 3.59
N ALA A 197 -1.54 20.86 4.72
CA ALA A 197 -1.23 21.77 5.82
C ALA A 197 0.09 21.41 6.49
N VAL A 198 0.42 20.12 6.54
CA VAL A 198 1.66 19.62 7.13
C VAL A 198 2.64 19.03 6.11
N ARG A 199 2.25 18.98 4.83
CA ARG A 199 3.00 18.39 3.70
C ARG A 199 3.50 16.98 4.00
N LEU A 200 2.61 16.13 4.50
CA LEU A 200 2.92 14.76 4.88
C LEU A 200 1.76 13.83 4.50
N LEU A 201 2.08 12.57 4.25
CA LEU A 201 1.07 11.51 4.15
C LEU A 201 0.55 11.16 5.55
N LYS A 202 -0.77 11.08 5.68
CA LYS A 202 -1.45 10.58 6.88
C LYS A 202 -2.25 9.35 6.51
N THR A 203 -2.25 8.35 7.37
CA THR A 203 -3.15 7.20 7.20
C THR A 203 -4.50 7.51 7.79
N HIS A 204 -5.53 7.38 6.96
CA HIS A 204 -6.93 7.50 7.28
C HIS A 204 -7.59 6.13 7.30
N ARG A 205 -8.78 6.07 7.89
CA ARG A 205 -9.69 4.95 7.77
C ARG A 205 -11.12 5.43 7.57
N ILE A 206 -11.89 4.66 6.81
CA ILE A 206 -13.34 4.82 6.65
C ILE A 206 -14.02 3.47 6.76
N LYS A 207 -15.28 3.45 7.21
CA LYS A 207 -16.07 2.22 7.20
C LYS A 207 -16.48 1.92 5.77
N VAL A 208 -16.26 0.69 5.33
CA VAL A 208 -16.72 0.21 4.03
C VAL A 208 -18.13 -0.34 4.21
N SER A 209 -19.09 0.14 3.43
CA SER A 209 -20.38 -0.55 3.30
C SER A 209 -20.52 -1.17 1.91
N GLU A 210 -21.40 -2.16 1.78
CA GLU A 210 -21.71 -2.80 0.51
C GLU A 210 -22.26 -1.78 -0.51
N GLU A 211 -22.90 -0.71 -0.05
CA GLU A 211 -23.59 0.28 -0.89
C GLU A 211 -22.85 1.64 -1.00
N SER A 212 -21.74 1.84 -0.28
CA SER A 212 -21.11 3.17 -0.21
C SER A 212 -20.30 3.47 -1.47
N SER A 213 -20.88 4.19 -2.43
CA SER A 213 -20.14 5.24 -3.14
C SER A 213 -19.98 6.41 -2.17
N ILE A 214 -18.79 6.56 -1.57
CA ILE A 214 -18.49 7.74 -0.74
C ILE A 214 -17.99 8.80 -1.70
N LEU A 215 -18.83 9.83 -1.91
CA LEU A 215 -18.56 11.03 -2.70
C LEU A 215 -17.24 11.72 -2.31
#